data_AF-A0A5S3N302-F1
#
_entry.id   AF-A0A5S3N302-F1
#
_cell.length_a   1.000
_cell.length_b   1.000
_cell.length_c   1.000
_cell.angle_alpha   90.00
_cell.angle_beta   90.00
_cell.angle_gamma   90.00
#
_symmetry.space_group_name_H-M   'P 1'
#
loop_
_entity.id
_entity.type
_entity.pdbx_description
1 polymer ?
#
loop_
_entity_poly.entity_id
_entity_poly.type
_entity_poly.pdbx_seq_one_letter_code
_entity_poly.pdbx_strand_id
1 'polypeptide(L)'
;MKKLLQLIFIGLLILSCNNKNKAETKTFEKAEMELKNYTEEERTKEFQYLKSNIFNGLENLNDGFDSESIYYFSESDFEIVLDRIEKNGIAIFGIEPWLNKYFYDVLSFEDYKTVANDPKWYRKAFTEFKNREKNLMYSASYQVPKKLLAE
;
A
#
# COMPACT_ATOMS: atom_id res chain seq x y z
N MET A 1 30.98 0.72 2.57
CA MET A 1 30.80 0.21 1.18
C MET A 1 29.32 0.30 0.85
N LYS A 2 28.96 1.24 -0.04
CA LYS A 2 27.57 1.50 -0.45
C LYS A 2 27.05 0.31 -1.25
N LYS A 3 26.15 -0.50 -0.69
CA LYS A 3 25.36 -1.45 -1.49
C LYS A 3 24.12 -0.73 -1.99
N LEU A 4 24.09 -0.55 -3.30
CA LEU A 4 22.96 -0.11 -4.12
C LEU A 4 21.71 -0.89 -3.70
N LEU A 5 20.73 -0.22 -3.07
CA LEU A 5 19.35 -0.71 -3.09
C LEU A 5 18.85 -0.49 -4.52
N GLN A 6 18.95 -1.53 -5.35
CA GLN A 6 18.13 -1.62 -6.54
C GLN A 6 16.70 -1.89 -6.06
N LEU A 7 15.90 -0.83 -5.93
CA LEU A 7 14.45 -0.97 -5.96
C LEU A 7 14.11 -1.58 -7.32
N ILE A 8 13.72 -2.85 -7.31
CA ILE A 8 13.07 -3.48 -8.43
C ILE A 8 11.68 -2.83 -8.50
N PHE A 9 11.58 -1.76 -9.28
CA PHE A 9 10.31 -1.32 -9.83
C PHE A 9 9.78 -2.49 -10.66
N ILE A 10 8.73 -3.16 -10.16
CA ILE A 10 7.86 -4.00 -10.97
C ILE A 10 7.10 -3.04 -11.90
N GLY A 11 7.79 -2.61 -12.95
CA GLY A 11 7.25 -1.91 -14.09
C GLY A 11 7.09 -2.92 -15.20
N LEU A 12 5.86 -3.41 -15.34
CA LEU A 12 5.35 -4.26 -16.41
C LEU A 12 5.98 -3.90 -17.77
N LEU A 13 6.65 -4.87 -18.38
CA LEU A 13 7.10 -4.79 -19.76
C LEU A 13 5.87 -4.74 -20.67
N ILE A 14 5.56 -3.56 -21.23
CA ILE A 14 4.75 -3.48 -22.45
C ILE A 14 5.62 -2.86 -23.54
N LEU A 15 6.10 -3.75 -24.41
CA LEU A 15 6.69 -3.43 -25.70
C LEU A 15 5.61 -2.82 -26.61
N SER A 16 5.98 -1.75 -27.32
CA SER A 16 5.37 -1.26 -28.56
C SER A 16 3.91 -0.80 -28.54
N CYS A 17 3.72 0.53 -28.45
CA CYS A 17 2.88 1.28 -29.38
C CYS A 17 3.27 2.77 -29.34
N ASN A 18 3.58 3.28 -30.53
CA ASN A 18 3.95 4.66 -30.80
C ASN A 18 2.69 5.53 -30.88
N ASN A 19 2.24 6.10 -29.75
CA ASN A 19 1.51 7.38 -29.63
C ASN A 19 1.18 7.60 -28.14
N LYS A 20 2.11 8.14 -27.34
CA LYS A 20 1.81 8.46 -25.93
C LYS A 20 1.50 9.95 -25.81
N ASN A 21 0.26 10.21 -25.46
CA ASN A 21 -0.37 11.52 -25.39
C ASN A 21 0.39 12.45 -24.42
N LYS A 22 0.50 13.74 -24.77
CA LYS A 22 1.03 14.82 -23.92
C LYS A 22 0.35 14.92 -22.54
N ALA A 23 -0.84 14.33 -22.39
CA ALA A 23 -1.56 14.22 -21.13
C ALA A 23 -0.94 13.16 -20.20
N GLU A 24 -0.54 12.00 -20.73
CA GLU A 24 0.12 10.95 -19.94
C GLU A 24 1.47 11.44 -19.40
N THR A 25 2.28 12.10 -20.23
CA THR A 25 3.57 12.68 -19.82
C THR A 25 3.40 13.73 -18.73
N LYS A 26 2.37 14.58 -18.80
CA LYS A 26 2.04 15.53 -17.71
C LYS A 26 1.60 14.82 -16.44
N THR A 27 0.87 13.71 -16.54
CA THR A 27 0.45 12.92 -15.38
C THR A 27 1.63 12.21 -14.73
N PHE A 28 2.56 11.65 -15.52
CA PHE A 28 3.80 11.05 -15.03
C PHE A 28 4.74 12.09 -14.39
N GLU A 29 4.97 13.23 -15.05
CA GLU A 29 5.79 14.31 -14.48
C GLU A 29 5.16 14.87 -13.19
N LYS A 30 3.83 14.96 -13.12
CA LYS A 30 3.11 15.38 -11.90
C LYS A 30 3.23 14.33 -10.80
N ALA A 31 3.06 13.04 -11.10
CA ALA A 31 3.22 11.96 -10.13
C ALA A 31 4.68 11.85 -9.64
N GLU A 32 5.67 12.00 -10.53
CA GLU A 32 7.09 12.08 -10.17
C GLU A 32 7.41 13.31 -9.31
N MET A 33 6.73 14.43 -9.56
CA MET A 33 6.86 15.66 -8.77
C MET A 33 6.19 15.53 -7.39
N GLU A 34 5.05 14.85 -7.30
CA GLU A 34 4.40 14.49 -6.04
C GLU A 34 5.25 13.49 -5.23
N LEU A 35 5.90 12.51 -5.89
CA LEU A 35 6.89 11.61 -5.28
C LEU A 35 8.16 12.34 -4.82
N LYS A 36 8.62 13.35 -5.57
CA LYS A 36 9.74 14.23 -5.16
C LYS A 36 9.42 15.09 -3.94
N ASN A 37 8.14 15.26 -3.60
CA ASN A 37 7.71 16.06 -2.46
C ASN A 37 7.53 15.26 -1.16
N TYR A 38 7.58 13.92 -1.20
CA TYR A 38 7.61 13.10 0.02
C TYR A 38 9.07 12.94 0.46
N THR A 39 9.43 13.63 1.53
CA THR A 39 10.76 13.51 2.12
C THR A 39 10.96 12.13 2.74
N GLU A 40 12.21 11.64 2.81
CA GLU A 40 12.52 10.41 3.56
C GLU A 40 12.10 10.52 5.03
N GLU A 41 12.14 11.74 5.58
CA GLU A 41 11.67 12.04 6.92
C GLU A 41 10.15 11.80 7.06
N GLU A 42 9.34 12.29 6.13
CA GLU A 42 7.88 12.05 6.13
C GLU A 42 7.55 10.57 6.00
N ARG A 43 8.25 9.83 5.11
CA ARG A 43 8.10 8.36 5.01
C ARG A 43 8.43 7.66 6.32
N THR A 44 9.53 8.08 6.97
CA THR A 44 9.94 7.50 8.24
C THR A 44 8.91 7.78 9.32
N LYS A 45 8.40 9.01 9.43
CA LYS A 45 7.35 9.38 10.38
C LYS A 45 6.06 8.61 10.15
N GLU A 46 5.64 8.48 8.90
CA GLU A 46 4.47 7.68 8.52
C GLU A 46 4.63 6.21 8.93
N PHE A 47 5.76 5.60 8.60
CA PHE A 47 6.04 4.22 8.97
C PHE A 47 6.07 4.02 10.49
N GLN A 48 6.70 4.93 11.25
CA GLN A 48 6.68 4.85 12.72
C GLN A 48 5.29 5.02 13.31
N TYR A 49 4.46 5.90 12.73
CA TYR A 49 3.07 6.05 13.13
C TYR A 49 2.29 4.76 12.92
N LEU A 50 2.40 4.17 11.73
CA LEU A 50 1.75 2.89 11.41
C LEU A 50 2.19 1.79 12.37
N LYS A 51 3.49 1.63 12.61
CA LYS A 51 4.00 0.63 13.56
C LYS A 51 3.44 0.80 14.98
N SER A 52 3.45 2.04 15.48
CA SER A 52 3.11 2.33 16.88
C SER A 52 1.61 2.32 17.14
N ASN A 53 0.80 2.68 16.14
CA ASN A 53 -0.64 2.91 16.33
C ASN A 53 -1.54 1.92 15.58
N ILE A 54 -1.08 1.41 14.43
CA ILE A 54 -1.88 0.55 13.55
C ILE A 54 -1.43 -0.90 13.65
N PHE A 55 -0.13 -1.18 13.60
CA PHE A 55 0.42 -2.54 13.58
C PHE A 55 0.79 -3.05 14.97
N ASN A 56 0.71 -2.21 16.00
CA ASN A 56 1.12 -2.57 17.36
C ASN A 56 0.36 -3.81 17.87
N GLY A 57 1.11 -4.80 18.35
CA GLY A 57 0.59 -6.07 18.86
C GLY A 57 0.06 -7.05 17.79
N LEU A 58 0.26 -6.77 16.50
CA LEU A 58 -0.07 -7.67 15.40
C LEU A 58 1.18 -8.40 14.88
N GLU A 59 1.00 -9.58 14.30
CA GLU A 59 2.11 -10.36 13.76
C GLU A 59 2.48 -9.89 12.36
N ASN A 60 3.76 -9.57 12.14
CA ASN A 60 4.27 -9.35 10.80
C ASN A 60 4.75 -10.68 10.19
N LEU A 61 4.04 -11.15 9.16
CA LEU A 61 4.36 -12.37 8.43
C LEU A 61 5.51 -12.21 7.42
N ASN A 62 6.08 -11.00 7.29
CA ASN A 62 7.30 -10.81 6.52
C ASN A 62 8.50 -11.45 7.23
N ASP A 63 8.90 -12.64 6.80
CA ASP A 63 10.08 -13.35 7.30
C ASP A 63 11.35 -13.11 6.46
N GLY A 64 11.36 -12.01 5.68
CA GLY A 64 12.49 -11.60 4.83
C GLY A 64 12.32 -11.94 3.35
N PHE A 65 11.11 -12.36 2.93
CA PHE A 65 10.82 -12.60 1.50
C PHE A 65 10.62 -11.31 0.70
N ASP A 66 10.40 -10.18 1.39
CA ASP A 66 10.20 -8.86 0.80
C ASP A 66 10.86 -7.76 1.65
N SER A 67 10.78 -6.50 1.23
CA SER A 67 11.34 -5.33 1.92
C SER A 67 10.92 -5.28 3.40
N GLU A 68 11.88 -4.99 4.28
CA GLU A 68 11.68 -4.89 5.74
C GLU A 68 10.62 -3.84 6.16
N SER A 69 10.34 -2.88 5.27
CA SER A 69 9.32 -1.84 5.49
C SER A 69 7.89 -2.32 5.20
N ILE A 70 7.71 -3.48 4.58
CA ILE A 70 6.40 -4.02 4.21
C ILE A 70 5.97 -5.03 5.27
N TYR A 71 4.76 -4.80 5.80
CA TYR A 71 4.13 -5.69 6.76
C TYR A 71 3.08 -6.52 6.03
N TYR A 72 3.10 -7.81 6.32
CA TYR A 72 2.10 -8.76 5.87
C TYR A 72 1.33 -9.28 7.06
N PHE A 73 0.02 -9.34 6.96
CA PHE A 73 -0.85 -9.76 8.06
C PHE A 73 -1.70 -10.97 7.65
N SER A 74 -2.03 -11.79 8.64
CA SER A 74 -3.08 -12.80 8.49
C SER A 74 -4.42 -12.13 8.20
N GLU A 75 -5.42 -12.91 7.74
CA GLU A 75 -6.78 -12.38 7.54
C GLU A 75 -7.34 -11.73 8.82
N SER A 76 -7.17 -12.36 9.98
CA SER A 76 -7.69 -11.83 11.25
C SER A 76 -6.97 -10.56 11.70
N ASP A 77 -5.65 -10.50 11.54
CA ASP A 77 -4.88 -9.33 11.93
C ASP A 77 -5.13 -8.17 10.97
N PHE A 78 -5.33 -8.45 9.68
CA PHE A 78 -5.63 -7.41 8.70
C PHE A 78 -7.00 -6.78 8.93
N GLU A 79 -8.01 -7.53 9.39
CA GLU A 79 -9.30 -6.95 9.81
C GLU A 79 -9.09 -5.90 10.93
N ILE A 80 -8.21 -6.19 11.90
CA ILE A 80 -7.85 -5.26 12.97
C ILE A 80 -7.10 -4.03 12.42
N VAL A 81 -6.23 -4.22 11.42
CA VAL A 81 -5.58 -3.11 10.70
C VAL A 81 -6.66 -2.21 10.10
N LEU A 82 -7.64 -2.77 9.37
CA LEU A 82 -8.71 -1.98 8.75
C LEU A 82 -9.54 -1.22 9.79
N ASP A 83 -9.85 -1.83 10.95
CA ASP A 83 -10.55 -1.14 12.05
C ASP A 83 -9.78 0.08 12.56
N ARG A 84 -8.45 -0.07 12.75
CA ARG A 84 -7.57 1.01 13.22
C ARG A 84 -7.37 2.09 12.17
N ILE A 85 -7.27 1.71 10.90
CA ILE A 85 -7.18 2.64 9.75
C ILE A 85 -8.44 3.50 9.67
N GLU A 86 -9.62 2.86 9.71
CA GLU A 86 -10.92 3.52 9.66
C GLU A 86 -11.07 4.54 10.79
N LYS A 87 -10.75 4.13 12.02
CA LYS A 87 -10.80 4.99 13.20
C LYS A 87 -9.93 6.24 13.08
N ASN A 88 -8.77 6.14 12.43
CA ASN A 88 -7.82 7.24 12.28
C ASN A 88 -8.02 8.03 10.97
N GLY A 89 -8.92 7.60 10.09
CA GLY A 89 -9.13 8.23 8.78
C GLY A 89 -7.90 8.17 7.88
N ILE A 90 -7.11 7.10 8.00
CA ILE A 90 -5.92 6.87 7.17
C ILE A 90 -6.38 6.41 5.79
N ALA A 91 -5.75 6.92 4.73
CA ALA A 91 -6.04 6.52 3.37
C ALA A 91 -5.36 5.18 3.06
N ILE A 92 -6.05 4.32 2.31
CA ILE A 92 -5.49 3.14 1.66
C ILE A 92 -5.52 3.39 0.15
N PHE A 93 -4.43 3.13 -0.55
CA PHE A 93 -4.38 3.24 -2.01
C PHE A 93 -4.64 1.90 -2.70
N GLY A 94 -4.23 0.80 -2.07
CA GLY A 94 -4.45 -0.55 -2.58
C GLY A 94 -4.34 -1.58 -1.46
N ILE A 95 -5.12 -2.66 -1.57
CA ILE A 95 -4.95 -3.88 -0.79
C ILE A 95 -4.33 -4.92 -1.71
N GLU A 96 -3.16 -5.44 -1.33
CA GLU A 96 -2.46 -6.49 -2.05
C GLU A 96 -2.50 -7.80 -1.23
N PRO A 97 -3.36 -8.77 -1.60
CA PRO A 97 -3.25 -10.13 -1.10
C PRO A 97 -2.05 -10.87 -1.71
N TRP A 98 -1.50 -11.79 -0.93
CA TRP A 98 -0.40 -12.67 -1.32
C TRP A 98 -0.72 -14.09 -0.90
N LEU A 99 -0.38 -15.05 -1.76
CA LEU A 99 -0.57 -16.48 -1.53
C LEU A 99 0.80 -17.17 -1.57
N ASN A 100 1.17 -17.86 -0.49
CA ASN A 100 2.45 -18.57 -0.39
C ASN A 100 3.67 -17.68 -0.72
N LYS A 101 3.66 -16.41 -0.29
CA LYS A 101 4.73 -15.43 -0.57
C LYS A 101 4.86 -15.00 -2.03
N TYR A 102 3.84 -15.25 -2.83
CA TYR A 102 3.72 -14.70 -4.18
C TYR A 102 2.56 -13.70 -4.24
N PHE A 103 2.80 -12.60 -4.96
CA PHE A 103 1.76 -11.63 -5.30
C PHE A 103 0.57 -12.33 -5.94
N TYR A 104 -0.62 -12.11 -5.39
CA TYR A 104 -1.85 -12.73 -5.90
C TYR A 104 -2.63 -11.76 -6.80
N ASP A 105 -2.95 -10.57 -6.30
CA ASP A 105 -3.74 -9.55 -7.01
C ASP A 105 -3.62 -8.19 -6.29
N VAL A 106 -4.28 -7.15 -6.81
CA VAL A 106 -4.45 -5.86 -6.13
C VAL A 106 -5.82 -5.26 -6.46
N LEU A 107 -6.47 -4.69 -5.44
CA LEU A 107 -7.64 -3.83 -5.62
C LEU A 107 -7.37 -2.47 -5.00
N SER A 108 -7.60 -1.42 -5.77
CA SER A 108 -7.32 -0.03 -5.42
C SER A 108 -8.60 0.78 -5.24
N PHE A 109 -8.52 1.92 -4.56
CA PHE A 109 -9.65 2.84 -4.42
C PHE A 109 -10.17 3.36 -5.78
N GLU A 110 -9.32 3.39 -6.81
CA GLU A 110 -9.67 3.81 -8.18
C GLU A 110 -10.61 2.82 -8.86
N ASP A 111 -10.42 1.51 -8.63
CA ASP A 111 -11.30 0.45 -9.14
C ASP A 111 -12.74 0.62 -8.62
N TYR A 112 -12.88 1.21 -7.44
CA TYR A 112 -14.15 1.50 -6.78
C TYR A 112 -14.68 2.92 -7.04
N LYS A 113 -13.92 3.76 -7.76
CA LYS A 113 -14.29 5.15 -8.11
C LYS A 113 -14.70 5.99 -6.88
N THR A 114 -13.96 5.83 -5.79
CA THR A 114 -14.19 6.58 -4.53
C THR A 114 -12.92 7.32 -4.11
N VAL A 115 -12.85 7.78 -2.86
CA VAL A 115 -11.67 8.36 -2.22
C VAL A 115 -10.91 7.30 -1.40
N ALA A 116 -9.59 7.43 -1.31
CA ALA A 116 -8.69 6.45 -0.69
C ALA A 116 -9.03 6.13 0.79
N ASN A 117 -9.61 7.07 1.53
CA ASN A 117 -10.01 6.89 2.93
C ASN A 117 -11.49 6.49 3.14
N ASP A 118 -12.23 6.13 2.08
CA ASP A 118 -13.60 5.63 2.22
C ASP A 118 -13.62 4.16 2.69
N PRO A 119 -14.11 3.86 3.91
CA PRO A 119 -14.13 2.49 4.42
C PRO A 119 -14.91 1.49 3.58
N LYS A 120 -15.91 1.95 2.83
CA LYS A 120 -16.75 1.05 2.06
C LYS A 120 -15.97 0.31 0.99
N TRP A 121 -14.96 0.95 0.38
CA TRP A 121 -14.23 0.32 -0.70
C TRP A 121 -13.26 -0.74 -0.18
N TYR A 122 -12.44 -0.42 0.83
CA TYR A 122 -11.42 -1.35 1.29
C TYR A 122 -12.03 -2.52 2.05
N ARG A 123 -13.16 -2.34 2.75
CA ARG A 123 -13.93 -3.44 3.35
C ARG A 123 -14.50 -4.36 2.28
N LYS A 124 -15.01 -3.79 1.18
CA LYS A 124 -15.54 -4.57 0.06
C LYS A 124 -14.42 -5.34 -0.67
N ALA A 125 -13.28 -4.69 -0.93
CA ALA A 125 -12.11 -5.34 -1.55
C ALA A 125 -11.58 -6.48 -0.67
N PHE A 126 -11.47 -6.27 0.64
CA PHE A 126 -11.04 -7.31 1.56
C PHE A 126 -12.01 -8.50 1.60
N THR A 127 -13.32 -8.23 1.68
CA THR A 127 -14.36 -9.28 1.63
C THR A 127 -14.30 -10.06 0.32
N GLU A 128 -14.05 -9.37 -0.81
CA GLU A 128 -13.92 -10.00 -2.10
C GLU A 128 -12.74 -10.97 -2.16
N PHE A 129 -11.56 -10.58 -1.68
CA PHE A 129 -10.41 -11.49 -1.60
C PHE A 129 -10.64 -12.69 -0.70
N LYS A 130 -11.25 -12.49 0.48
CA LYS A 130 -11.64 -13.58 1.40
C LYS A 130 -12.58 -14.62 0.76
N ASN A 131 -13.38 -14.20 -0.21
CA ASN A 131 -14.30 -15.06 -0.94
C ASN A 131 -13.64 -15.76 -2.13
N ARG A 132 -12.62 -15.17 -2.73
CA ARG A 132 -11.90 -15.72 -3.88
C ARG A 132 -10.92 -16.84 -3.48
N GLU A 133 -10.20 -16.68 -2.37
CA GLU A 133 -9.15 -17.61 -1.95
C GLU A 133 -8.97 -17.63 -0.43
N LYS A 134 -8.45 -18.74 0.10
CA LYS A 134 -8.11 -18.95 1.51
C LYS A 134 -6.60 -18.88 1.73
N ASN A 135 -6.19 -18.66 2.98
CA ASN A 135 -4.78 -18.58 3.38
C ASN A 135 -4.01 -17.45 2.68
N LEU A 136 -4.71 -16.37 2.31
CA LEU A 136 -4.09 -15.14 1.86
C LEU A 136 -3.48 -14.40 3.06
N MET A 137 -2.32 -13.80 2.85
CA MET A 137 -1.79 -12.73 3.69
C MET A 137 -1.95 -11.39 2.98
N TYR A 138 -2.03 -10.31 3.74
CA TYR A 138 -2.44 -9.02 3.21
C TYR A 138 -1.42 -7.93 3.55
N SER A 139 -1.08 -7.13 2.55
CA SER A 139 -0.45 -5.83 2.69
C SER A 139 -1.35 -4.74 2.12
N ALA A 140 -1.00 -3.49 2.40
CA ALA A 140 -1.63 -2.35 1.76
C ALA A 140 -0.68 -1.16 1.70
N SER A 141 -0.98 -0.26 0.77
CA SER A 141 -0.31 1.03 0.63
C SER A 141 -1.11 2.10 1.38
N TYR A 142 -0.47 2.81 2.31
CA TYR A 142 -1.14 3.76 3.22
C TYR A 142 -0.73 5.21 2.95
N GLN A 143 -1.54 6.15 3.42
CA GLN A 143 -1.13 7.54 3.67
C GLN A 143 -1.69 8.04 4.99
N VAL A 144 -0.80 8.37 5.92
CA VAL A 144 -1.19 8.91 7.23
C VAL A 144 -1.43 10.42 7.12
N PRO A 145 -2.62 10.92 7.54
CA PRO A 145 -2.89 12.36 7.56
C PRO A 145 -1.81 13.14 8.32
N LYS A 146 -1.26 14.21 7.74
CA LYS A 146 -0.18 15.01 8.34
C LYS A 146 -0.47 15.49 9.77
N LYS A 147 -1.74 15.73 10.11
CA LYS A 147 -2.19 16.09 11.47
C LYS A 147 -1.89 15.02 12.53
N LEU A 148 -1.72 13.76 12.13
CA LEU A 148 -1.37 12.64 13.01
C LEU A 148 0.14 12.44 13.11
N LEU A 149 0.92 13.11 12.25
CA LEU A 149 2.39 13.11 12.26
C LEU A 149 2.96 14.36 12.95
N ALA A 150 2.10 15.31 13.33
CA ALA A 150 2.46 16.53 14.01
C ALA A 150 2.43 16.30 15.53
N GLU A 151 3.58 15.87 16.06
CA GLU A 151 3.94 16.00 17.48
C GLU A 151 5.15 16.94 17.61
#